data_AF-A0A524C833-F1
#
_entry.id   AF-A0A524C833-F1
#
_cell.length_a   1.000
_cell.length_b   1.000
_cell.length_c   1.000
_cell.angle_alpha   90.00
_cell.angle_beta   90.00
_cell.angle_gamma   90.00
#
_symmetry.space_group_name_H-M   'P 1'
#
loop_
_entity.id
_entity.type
_entity.pdbx_description
1 polymer ?
#
loop_
_entity_poly.entity_id
_entity_poly.type
_entity_poly.pdbx_seq_one_letter_code
_entity_poly.pdbx_strand_id
1 'polypeptide(L)'
;MCAKSVIIQNKRNGLKFCKICQCYVEDEEDHMKRKHPKYFEYLKKKEDKETLSICGYCGCTVKNWREHVQEHHPELITNYSRKRKPKKEEEPEDYSEMFNL
;
A
#
# COMPACT_ATOMS: atom_id res chain seq x y z
N MET A 1 -0.25 -7.90 7.01
CA MET A 1 -1.63 -8.45 6.97
C MET A 1 -1.70 -9.40 5.78
N CYS A 2 -1.97 -10.69 5.99
CA CYS A 2 -2.05 -11.64 4.88
C CYS A 2 -3.38 -11.46 4.15
N ALA A 3 -3.33 -11.05 2.88
CA ALA A 3 -4.50 -11.06 1.99
C ALA A 3 -5.06 -12.49 1.97
N LYS A 4 -6.27 -12.68 2.49
CA LYS A 4 -6.95 -13.99 2.46
C LYS A 4 -7.39 -14.24 1.01
N SER A 5 -6.62 -15.02 0.26
CA SER A 5 -6.94 -15.41 -1.11
C SER A 5 -8.29 -16.14 -1.17
N VAL A 6 -9.07 -15.87 -2.22
CA VAL A 6 -10.39 -16.48 -2.45
C VAL A 6 -10.25 -17.87 -3.10
N ILE A 7 -9.07 -18.13 -3.68
CA ILE A 7 -8.67 -19.39 -4.29
C ILE A 7 -7.64 -20.12 -3.43
N ILE A 8 -7.78 -21.45 -3.39
CA ILE A 8 -6.78 -22.38 -2.91
C ILE A 8 -6.02 -22.90 -4.14
N GLN A 9 -4.71 -22.63 -4.22
CA GLN A 9 -3.89 -23.11 -5.31
C GLN A 9 -2.94 -24.21 -4.83
N ASN A 10 -2.98 -25.36 -5.50
CA ASN A 10 -1.99 -26.41 -5.29
C ASN A 10 -0.69 -26.03 -6.00
N LYS A 11 0.37 -25.78 -5.22
CA LYS A 11 1.68 -25.37 -5.75
C LYS A 11 2.37 -26.41 -6.63
N ARG A 12 2.04 -27.70 -6.48
CA ARG A 12 2.67 -28.80 -7.24
C ARG A 12 2.04 -28.99 -8.62
N ASN A 13 0.73 -28.78 -8.71
CA ASN A 13 -0.07 -29.17 -9.89
C ASN A 13 -0.64 -27.94 -10.63
N GLY A 14 -0.51 -26.74 -10.06
CA GLY A 14 -1.13 -25.52 -10.58
C GLY A 14 -2.65 -25.44 -10.39
N LEU A 15 -3.30 -26.52 -9.95
CA LEU A 15 -4.75 -26.61 -9.80
C LEU A 15 -5.26 -25.54 -8.81
N LYS A 16 -6.28 -24.79 -9.23
CA LYS A 16 -6.95 -23.77 -8.42
C LYS A 16 -8.35 -24.25 -8.06
N PHE A 17 -8.72 -24.04 -6.80
CA PHE A 17 -10.02 -24.40 -6.27
C PHE A 17 -10.68 -23.20 -5.60
N CYS A 18 -11.97 -23.01 -5.85
CA CYS A 18 -12.74 -21.99 -5.18
C CYS A 18 -12.88 -22.34 -3.69
N LYS A 19 -12.54 -21.42 -2.79
CA LYS A 19 -12.70 -21.68 -1.35
C LYS A 19 -14.17 -21.76 -0.90
N ILE A 20 -15.09 -21.19 -1.68
CA ILE A 20 -16.52 -21.08 -1.35
C ILE A 20 -17.25 -22.36 -1.76
N CYS A 21 -17.10 -22.79 -3.01
CA CYS A 21 -17.79 -23.96 -3.55
C CYS A 21 -16.91 -25.20 -3.78
N GLN A 22 -15.59 -25.10 -3.53
CA GLN A 22 -14.61 -26.17 -3.70
C GLN A 22 -14.53 -26.76 -5.12
N CYS A 23 -15.16 -26.11 -6.11
CA CYS A 23 -15.03 -26.48 -7.51
C CYS A 23 -13.65 -26.11 -8.06
N TYR A 24 -13.25 -26.83 -9.10
CA TYR A 24 -12.09 -26.46 -9.92
C TYR A 24 -12.33 -25.12 -10.63
N VAL A 25 -11.29 -24.30 -10.70
CA VAL A 25 -11.36 -22.95 -11.25
C VAL A 25 -10.19 -22.75 -12.21
N GLU A 26 -10.46 -22.39 -13.45
CA GLU A 26 -9.42 -21.97 -14.39
C GLU A 26 -9.20 -20.46 -14.30
N ASP A 27 -10.30 -19.69 -14.38
CA ASP A 27 -10.37 -18.25 -14.19
C ASP A 27 -11.11 -17.89 -12.90
N GLU A 28 -10.39 -17.26 -11.96
CA GLU A 28 -10.92 -16.82 -10.67
C GLU A 28 -11.98 -15.74 -10.80
N GLU A 29 -11.75 -14.73 -11.64
CA GLU A 29 -12.66 -13.60 -11.76
C GLU A 29 -13.98 -14.01 -12.40
N ASP A 30 -13.93 -14.76 -13.50
CA ASP A 30 -15.14 -15.23 -14.19
C ASP A 30 -15.95 -16.16 -13.29
N HIS A 31 -15.27 -17.09 -12.60
CA HIS A 31 -15.92 -17.98 -11.65
C HIS A 31 -16.63 -17.20 -10.53
N MET A 32 -15.96 -16.21 -9.92
CA MET A 32 -16.56 -15.41 -8.85
C MET A 32 -17.73 -14.57 -9.34
N LYS A 33 -17.62 -13.94 -10.52
CA LYS A 33 -18.71 -13.15 -11.12
C LYS A 33 -19.95 -14.01 -11.41
N ARG A 34 -19.78 -15.24 -11.91
CA ARG A 34 -20.89 -16.12 -12.30
C ARG A 34 -21.49 -16.92 -11.15
N LYS A 35 -20.64 -17.54 -10.32
CA LYS A 35 -21.08 -18.47 -9.27
C LYS A 35 -21.28 -17.79 -7.92
N HIS A 36 -20.58 -16.69 -7.66
CA HIS A 36 -20.57 -16.00 -6.37
C HIS A 36 -20.76 -14.47 -6.49
N PRO A 37 -21.78 -13.98 -7.23
CA PRO A 37 -21.92 -12.56 -7.54
C PRO A 37 -22.04 -11.68 -6.29
N LYS A 38 -22.79 -12.14 -5.27
CA LYS A 38 -22.91 -11.43 -3.98
C LYS A 38 -21.58 -11.31 -3.24
N TYR A 39 -20.76 -12.35 -3.29
CA TYR A 39 -19.45 -12.35 -2.63
C TYR A 39 -18.45 -11.50 -3.41
N PHE A 40 -18.50 -11.51 -4.73
CA PHE A 40 -17.71 -10.63 -5.59
C PHE A 40 -18.00 -9.15 -5.31
N GLU A 41 -19.28 -8.78 -5.18
CA GLU A 41 -19.67 -7.42 -4.80
C GLU A 41 -19.18 -7.03 -3.39
N TYR A 42 -19.24 -7.97 -2.44
CA TYR A 42 -18.70 -7.77 -1.10
C TYR A 42 -17.19 -7.53 -1.12
N LEU A 43 -16.42 -8.32 -1.88
CA LEU A 43 -14.97 -8.15 -2.02
C LEU A 43 -14.64 -6.78 -2.61
N LYS A 44 -15.35 -6.35 -3.65
CA LYS A 44 -15.16 -5.02 -4.26
C LYS A 44 -15.40 -3.90 -3.25
N LYS A 45 -16.51 -3.96 -2.50
CA LYS A 45 -16.80 -2.98 -1.43
C LYS A 45 -15.77 -3.01 -0.30
N LYS A 46 -15.15 -4.16 -0.04
CA LYS A 46 -14.12 -4.32 0.98
C LYS A 46 -12.80 -3.70 0.52
N GLU A 47 -12.41 -3.91 -0.73
CA GLU A 47 -11.24 -3.29 -1.35
C GLU A 47 -11.38 -1.75 -1.40
N ASP A 48 -12.57 -1.26 -1.76
CA ASP A 48 -12.91 0.17 -1.69
C ASP A 48 -12.79 0.76 -0.27
N LYS A 49 -12.93 -0.08 0.77
CA LYS A 49 -12.76 0.32 2.17
C LYS A 49 -11.33 0.16 2.68
N GLU A 50 -10.60 -0.86 2.25
CA GLU A 50 -9.20 -1.10 2.63
C GLU A 50 -8.26 -0.08 1.99
N THR A 51 -8.64 0.50 0.85
CA THR A 51 -7.95 1.65 0.25
C THR A 51 -8.15 2.94 1.04
N LEU A 52 -9.03 2.96 2.03
CA LEU A 52 -9.18 4.10 2.92
C LEU A 52 -8.12 4.06 4.02
N SER A 53 -7.33 5.11 4.09
CA SER A 53 -6.41 5.40 5.19
C SER A 53 -7.13 6.21 6.26
N ILE A 54 -6.79 6.03 7.54
CA ILE A 54 -7.28 6.91 8.61
C ILE A 54 -6.25 8.02 8.82
N CYS A 55 -6.68 9.27 8.79
CA CYS A 55 -5.83 10.38 9.16
C CYS A 55 -5.62 10.39 10.68
N GLY A 56 -4.38 10.23 11.15
CA GLY A 56 -4.05 10.22 12.58
C GLY A 56 -4.26 11.56 13.30
N TYR A 57 -4.46 12.67 12.58
CA TYR A 57 -4.61 14.00 13.17
C TYR A 57 -6.08 14.38 13.43
N CYS A 58 -6.99 14.00 12.54
CA CYS A 58 -8.41 14.32 12.66
C CYS A 58 -9.31 13.08 12.80
N GLY A 59 -8.76 11.87 12.67
CA GLY A 59 -9.52 10.61 12.75
C GLY A 59 -10.39 10.31 11.53
N CYS A 60 -10.35 11.16 10.49
CA CYS A 60 -11.15 10.96 9.28
C CYS A 60 -10.61 9.82 8.42
N THR A 61 -11.53 9.03 7.87
CA THR A 61 -11.25 7.98 6.89
C THR A 61 -11.17 8.59 5.49
N VAL A 62 -10.02 8.50 4.83
CA VAL A 62 -9.68 9.20 3.58
C VAL A 62 -9.07 8.26 2.55
N LYS A 63 -9.42 8.43 1.27
CA LYS A 63 -8.87 7.61 0.18
C LYS A 63 -7.40 7.90 -0.09
N ASN A 64 -7.04 9.18 -0.13
CA ASN A 64 -5.68 9.62 -0.37
C ASN A 64 -5.20 10.48 0.81
N TRP A 65 -4.39 9.88 1.67
CA TRP A 65 -3.91 10.56 2.88
C TRP A 65 -3.07 11.80 2.54
N ARG A 66 -2.31 11.77 1.44
CA ARG A 66 -1.40 12.87 1.08
C ARG A 66 -2.16 14.13 0.65
N GLU A 67 -3.15 13.96 -0.21
CA GLU A 67 -4.04 15.05 -0.65
C GLU A 67 -4.82 15.61 0.55
N HIS A 68 -5.38 14.74 1.39
CA HIS A 68 -6.09 15.15 2.58
C HIS A 68 -5.23 16.02 3.53
N VAL A 69 -3.98 15.62 3.80
CA VAL A 69 -3.08 16.40 4.66
C VAL A 69 -2.72 17.74 4.03
N GLN A 70 -2.58 17.81 2.70
CA GLN A 70 -2.31 19.08 2.00
C GLN A 70 -3.46 20.07 2.12
N GLU A 71 -4.70 19.59 2.02
CA GLU A 71 -5.88 20.45 2.05
C GLU A 71 -6.31 20.81 3.48
N HIS A 72 -6.27 19.85 4.40
CA HIS A 72 -6.86 19.98 5.73
C HIS A 72 -5.86 20.17 6.87
N HIS A 73 -4.58 19.88 6.65
CA HIS A 73 -3.53 20.04 7.66
C HIS A 73 -2.27 20.76 7.13
N PRO A 74 -2.40 21.95 6.50
CA PRO A 74 -1.26 22.68 5.95
C PRO A 74 -0.20 23.07 7.00
N GLU A 75 -0.60 23.19 8.27
CA GLU A 75 0.29 23.44 9.41
C GLU A 75 1.34 22.34 9.64
N LEU A 76 1.06 21.10 9.24
CA LEU A 76 2.02 20.00 9.36
C LEU A 76 3.12 20.09 8.30
N ILE A 77 2.76 20.52 7.10
CA ILE A 77 3.68 20.66 5.96
C ILE A 77 4.67 21.80 6.23
N THR A 78 4.16 22.94 6.73
CA THR A 78 4.99 24.10 7.06
C THR A 78 5.99 23.81 8.17
N ASN A 79 5.61 23.05 9.19
CA ASN A 79 6.50 22.64 10.28
C ASN A 79 7.58 21.63 9.85
N TYR A 80 7.30 20.77 8.86
CA TYR A 80 8.30 19.86 8.30
C TYR A 80 9.37 20.61 7.49
N SER A 81 8.96 21.61 6.71
CA SER A 81 9.87 22.45 5.91
C SER A 81 10.86 23.24 6.78
N ARG A 82 10.45 23.66 7.98
CA ARG A 82 11.31 24.37 8.95
C ARG A 82 12.36 23.47 9.62
N LYS A 83 12.21 22.14 9.57
CA LYS A 83 13.14 21.18 10.19
C LYS A 83 14.23 20.67 9.25
N ARG A 84 14.25 21.07 7.97
CA ARG A 84 15.40 20.81 7.10
C ARG A 84 16.58 21.66 7.60
N LYS A 85 17.49 21.03 8.37
CA LYS A 85 18.83 21.60 8.58
C LYS A 85 19.43 21.87 7.20
N PRO A 86 20.09 23.02 6.97
CA PRO A 86 20.84 23.24 5.75
C PRO A 86 21.83 22.09 5.58
N LYS A 87 21.95 21.56 4.35
CA LYS A 87 23.02 20.59 4.04
C LYS A 87 24.33 21.27 4.40
N LYS A 88 25.11 20.68 5.31
CA LYS A 88 26.47 21.11 5.56
C LYS A 88 27.20 20.84 4.25
N GLU A 89 27.70 21.89 3.60
CA GLU A 89 28.56 21.75 2.43
C GLU A 89 29.77 20.92 2.88
N GLU A 90 30.00 19.79 2.22
CA GLU A 90 31.20 18.98 2.42
C GLU A 90 32.36 19.80 1.86
N GLU A 91 33.20 20.37 2.74
CA GLU A 91 34.49 20.91 2.31
C GLU A 91 35.28 19.76 1.65
N PRO A 92 35.90 19.99 0.48
CA PRO A 92 36.76 18.99 -0.12
C PRO A 92 37.93 18.72 0.84
N GLU A 93 37.99 17.50 1.35
CA GLU A 93 39.11 17.04 2.17
C GLU A 93 40.39 17.12 1.33
N ASP A 94 41.28 18.06 1.69
CA ASP A 94 42.59 18.19 1.07
C ASP A 94 43.53 17.12 1.62
N TYR A 95 43.71 16.05 0.85
CA TYR A 95 44.60 14.94 1.17
C TYR A 95 46.07 15.21 0.81
N SER A 96 46.45 16.45 0.45
CA SER A 96 47.80 16.78 -0.01
C SER A 96 48.91 16.52 1.03
N GLU A 97 48.58 16.43 2.32
CA GLU A 97 49.56 16.16 3.38
C GLU A 97 49.69 14.68 3.79
N MET A 98 48.91 13.75 3.23
CA MET A 98 48.94 12.34 3.63
C MET A 98 50.10 11.52 3.07
N PHE A 99 50.90 12.06 2.14
CA PHE A 99 52.05 11.40 1.53
C PHE A 99 53.29 12.29 1.51
N ASN A 100 53.76 12.74 2.68
CA ASN A 100 55.16 13.16 2.81
C ASN A 100 56.00 11.93 3.16
N LEU A 101 56.65 11.38 2.12
CA LEU A 101 57.68 10.34 2.17
C LEU A 101 59.02 10.91 2.67
#